data_AF-A0A1G6R1G6-F1
#
_entry.id   AF-A0A1G6R1G6-F1
#
_cell.length_a   1.000
_cell.length_b   1.000
_cell.length_c   1.000
_cell.angle_alpha   90.00
_cell.angle_beta   90.00
_cell.angle_gamma   90.00
#
_symmetry.space_group_name_H-M   'P 1'
#
loop_
_entity.id
_entity.type
_entity.pdbx_description
1 polymer ?
#
loop_
_entity_poly.entity_id
_entity_poly.type
_entity_poly.pdbx_seq_one_letter_code
_entity_poly.pdbx_strand_id
1 'polypeptide(L)'
;MRVPFAVQASALKLAGVAVFSVLVALVFAFAGAFRDWSHAPEQPVTVSATVLIGVPCARSGVEQVAYTLDGVEHHAPLDACGHEQGETIEITLGAGETVHLAQATSGATLDARPVGVVLMVFAGMAGAGFAELYRRRAPA
;
A
#
# COMPACT_ATOMS: atom_id res chain seq x y z
N MET A 1 -46.20 13.73 -23.85
CA MET A 1 -45.12 13.61 -22.85
C MET A 1 -45.49 12.55 -21.82
N ARG A 2 -44.93 11.34 -21.92
CA ARG A 2 -45.03 10.29 -20.89
C ARG A 2 -43.69 9.55 -20.84
N VAL A 3 -42.77 10.02 -20.02
CA VAL A 3 -41.56 9.30 -19.61
C VAL A 3 -41.30 9.62 -18.13
N PRO A 4 -41.87 8.84 -17.19
CA PRO A 4 -41.27 8.75 -15.87
C PRO A 4 -40.85 7.33 -15.46
N PHE A 5 -41.51 6.28 -15.96
CA PHE A 5 -41.32 4.91 -15.43
C PHE A 5 -40.07 4.18 -15.97
N ALA A 6 -39.65 4.46 -17.20
CA ALA A 6 -38.47 3.80 -17.80
C ALA A 6 -37.14 4.26 -17.15
N VAL A 7 -37.09 5.50 -16.67
CA VAL A 7 -35.90 6.07 -16.02
C VAL A 7 -35.70 5.46 -14.64
N GLN A 8 -36.77 5.23 -13.88
CA GLN A 8 -36.72 4.59 -12.56
C GLN A 8 -36.19 3.15 -12.63
N ALA A 9 -36.67 2.36 -13.60
CA ALA A 9 -36.18 0.98 -13.79
C ALA A 9 -34.70 0.92 -14.19
N SER A 10 -34.22 1.93 -14.93
CA SER A 10 -32.81 2.05 -15.34
C SER A 10 -31.92 2.49 -14.18
N ALA A 11 -32.40 3.45 -13.39
CA ALA A 11 -31.71 3.93 -12.20
C ALA A 11 -31.60 2.83 -11.12
N LEU A 12 -32.64 2.00 -10.95
CA LEU A 12 -32.61 0.87 -10.02
C LEU A 12 -31.57 -0.18 -10.41
N LYS A 13 -31.44 -0.47 -11.72
CA LYS A 13 -30.43 -1.39 -12.25
C LYS A 13 -29.01 -0.83 -12.06
N LEU A 14 -28.80 0.45 -12.37
CA LEU A 14 -27.51 1.13 -12.18
C LEU A 14 -27.13 1.18 -10.69
N ALA A 15 -28.08 1.50 -9.81
CA ALA A 15 -27.86 1.49 -8.37
C ALA A 15 -27.53 0.07 -7.86
N GLY A 16 -28.24 -0.96 -8.35
CA GLY A 16 -27.95 -2.35 -8.01
C GLY A 16 -26.55 -2.79 -8.42
N VAL A 17 -26.10 -2.43 -9.62
CA VAL A 17 -24.73 -2.71 -10.10
C VAL A 17 -23.70 -1.98 -9.25
N ALA A 18 -23.92 -0.70 -8.96
CA ALA A 18 -23.00 0.08 -8.13
C ALA A 18 -22.86 -0.52 -6.72
N VAL A 19 -23.98 -0.88 -6.08
CA VAL A 19 -23.97 -1.53 -4.77
C VAL A 19 -23.28 -2.88 -4.83
N PHE A 20 -23.57 -3.70 -5.84
CA PHE A 20 -22.92 -4.99 -6.01
C PHE A 20 -21.39 -4.86 -6.20
N SER A 21 -20.94 -3.93 -7.04
CA SER A 21 -19.51 -3.66 -7.23
C SER A 21 -18.83 -3.16 -5.95
N VAL A 22 -19.49 -2.30 -5.17
CA VAL A 22 -18.97 -1.86 -3.87
C VAL A 22 -18.88 -3.03 -2.89
N LEU A 23 -19.90 -3.89 -2.82
CA LEU A 23 -19.88 -5.07 -1.96
C LEU A 23 -18.77 -6.04 -2.33
N VAL A 24 -18.59 -6.32 -3.62
CA VAL A 24 -17.49 -7.16 -4.11
C VAL A 24 -16.15 -6.52 -3.76
N ALA A 25 -15.96 -5.23 -4.01
CA ALA A 25 -14.72 -4.53 -3.67
C ALA A 25 -14.42 -4.59 -2.16
N LEU A 26 -15.43 -4.42 -1.31
CA LEU A 26 -15.30 -4.56 0.14
C LEU A 26 -14.95 -6.00 0.55
N VAL A 27 -15.59 -7.01 -0.04
CA VAL A 27 -15.28 -8.42 0.24
C VAL A 27 -13.83 -8.73 -0.12
N PHE A 28 -13.34 -8.30 -1.28
CA PHE A 28 -11.94 -8.48 -1.68
C PHE A 28 -10.96 -7.69 -0.79
N ALA A 29 -11.35 -6.49 -0.34
CA ALA A 29 -10.57 -5.70 0.61
C ALA A 29 -10.44 -6.39 1.98
N PHE A 30 -11.57 -6.86 2.53
CA PHE A 30 -11.58 -7.56 3.82
C PHE A 30 -10.96 -8.95 3.77
N ALA A 31 -11.05 -9.65 2.63
CA ALA A 31 -10.37 -10.92 2.42
C ALA A 31 -8.84 -10.79 2.28
N GLY A 32 -8.31 -9.56 2.25
CA GLY A 32 -6.88 -9.31 2.17
C GLY A 32 -6.29 -9.51 0.78
N ALA A 33 -7.10 -9.55 -0.29
CA ALA A 33 -6.58 -9.69 -1.65
C ALA A 33 -5.67 -8.52 -2.09
N PHE A 34 -5.79 -7.37 -1.43
CA PHE A 34 -4.91 -6.21 -1.61
C PHE A 34 -3.79 -6.11 -0.55
N ARG A 35 -3.64 -7.11 0.33
CA ARG A 35 -2.62 -7.12 1.40
C ARG A 35 -1.20 -7.14 0.80
N ASP A 36 -0.99 -7.85 -0.30
CA ASP A 36 0.32 -7.93 -0.99
C ASP A 36 0.69 -6.62 -1.71
N TRP A 37 -0.28 -5.72 -1.92
CA TRP A 37 -0.07 -4.42 -2.57
C TRP A 37 0.22 -3.30 -1.57
N SER A 38 0.10 -3.59 -0.27
CA SER A 38 0.53 -2.70 0.80
C SER A 38 1.84 -3.21 1.38
N HIS A 39 2.97 -2.58 1.02
CA HIS A 39 4.24 -2.73 1.72
C HIS A 39 4.26 -1.89 3.01
N ALA A 40 3.18 -1.91 3.79
CA ALA A 40 3.23 -1.44 5.16
C ALA A 40 3.69 -2.63 6.01
N PRO A 41 4.95 -2.70 6.48
CA PRO A 41 5.35 -3.76 7.38
C PRO A 41 4.40 -3.77 8.59
N GLU A 42 4.01 -4.97 9.02
CA GLU A 42 3.28 -5.16 10.27
C GLU A 42 4.06 -4.44 11.37
N GLN A 43 3.43 -3.44 11.99
CA GLN A 43 3.95 -2.57 13.07
C GLN A 43 5.49 -2.49 13.11
N PRO A 44 6.10 -1.53 12.40
CA PRO A 44 7.56 -1.39 12.39
C PRO A 44 8.09 -1.33 13.83
N VAL A 45 8.93 -2.30 14.22
CA VAL A 45 9.57 -2.30 15.53
C VAL A 45 10.69 -1.26 15.49
N THR A 46 10.54 -0.20 16.28
CA THR A 46 11.55 0.84 16.41
C THR A 46 12.50 0.52 17.55
N VAL A 47 13.80 0.59 17.27
CA VAL A 47 14.87 0.38 18.24
C VAL A 47 15.94 1.46 18.11
N SER A 48 16.60 1.78 19.22
CA SER A 48 17.79 2.63 19.20
C SER A 48 18.99 1.85 18.70
N ALA A 49 19.74 2.45 17.79
CA ALA A 49 20.96 1.89 17.22
C ALA A 49 22.10 2.90 17.25
N THR A 50 23.32 2.41 17.34
CA THR A 50 24.54 3.22 17.30
C THR A 50 25.25 3.01 15.97
N VAL A 51 25.60 4.10 15.29
CA VAL A 51 26.32 4.07 14.02
C VAL A 51 27.74 3.59 14.24
N LEU A 52 28.05 2.41 13.73
CA LEU A 52 29.40 1.83 13.75
C LEU A 52 30.29 2.44 12.67
N ILE A 53 29.73 2.67 11.49
CA ILE A 53 30.44 3.23 10.33
C ILE A 53 29.51 4.23 9.65
N GLY A 54 29.86 5.51 9.76
CA GLY A 54 29.20 6.61 9.05
C GLY A 54 29.81 6.84 7.67
N VAL A 55 28.97 7.15 6.67
CA VAL A 55 29.41 7.39 5.29
C VAL A 55 28.80 8.70 4.80
N PRO A 56 29.60 9.67 4.34
CA PRO A 56 29.05 10.91 3.81
C PRO A 56 28.28 10.65 2.51
N CYS A 57 27.13 11.30 2.32
CA CYS A 57 26.29 11.16 1.12
C CYS A 57 27.02 11.46 -0.21
N ALA A 58 28.13 12.20 -0.17
CA ALA A 58 28.96 12.48 -1.34
C ALA A 58 29.82 11.28 -1.80
N ARG A 59 29.89 10.19 -1.03
CA ARG A 59 30.64 8.97 -1.37
C ARG A 59 29.71 7.77 -1.42
N SER A 60 30.01 6.84 -2.31
CA SER A 60 29.36 5.53 -2.31
C SER A 60 29.87 4.70 -1.13
N GLY A 61 28.95 4.16 -0.34
CA GLY A 61 29.24 3.24 0.76
C GLY A 61 27.94 2.85 1.44
N VAL A 62 28.03 1.89 2.36
CA VAL A 62 26.89 1.43 3.18
C VAL A 62 27.22 1.74 4.63
N GLU A 63 26.34 2.47 5.31
CA GLU A 63 26.47 2.72 6.73
C GLU A 63 26.17 1.44 7.52
N GLN A 64 26.82 1.27 8.66
CA GLN A 64 26.58 0.12 9.54
C GLN A 64 26.17 0.60 10.93
N VAL A 65 25.21 -0.11 11.52
CA VAL A 65 24.70 0.18 12.85
C VAL A 65 24.72 -1.06 13.73
N ALA A 66 24.95 -0.85 15.02
CA ALA A 66 24.74 -1.84 16.07
C ALA A 66 23.45 -1.52 16.82
N TYR A 67 22.60 -2.51 17.04
CA TYR A 67 21.39 -2.38 17.83
C TYR A 67 21.21 -3.59 18.74
N THR A 68 20.51 -3.39 19.85
CA THR A 68 20.22 -4.48 20.79
C THR A 68 18.77 -4.90 20.65
N LEU A 69 18.55 -6.19 20.38
CA LEU A 69 17.23 -6.81 20.35
C LEU A 69 17.24 -8.02 21.29
N ASP A 70 16.26 -8.09 22.20
CA ASP A 70 16.16 -9.18 23.19
C ASP A 70 17.45 -9.42 24.01
N GLY A 71 18.23 -8.35 24.24
CA GLY A 71 19.49 -8.42 24.98
C GLY A 71 20.69 -8.92 24.17
N VAL A 72 20.53 -9.15 22.87
CA VAL A 72 21.60 -9.53 21.93
C VAL A 72 21.96 -8.36 21.04
N GLU A 73 23.25 -8.09 20.89
CA GLU A 73 23.76 -7.08 19.96
C GLU A 73 23.77 -7.64 18.53
N HIS A 74 23.18 -6.89 17.61
CA HIS A 74 23.06 -7.20 16.20
C HIS A 74 23.66 -6.07 15.38
N HIS A 75 24.31 -6.43 14.28
CA HIS A 75 24.85 -5.46 13.32
C HIS A 75 24.06 -5.59 12.02
N ALA A 76 23.66 -4.46 11.45
CA ALA A 76 22.97 -4.43 10.17
C ALA A 76 23.43 -3.26 9.30
N PRO A 77 23.39 -3.42 7.96
CA PRO A 77 23.54 -2.30 7.03
C PRO A 77 22.35 -1.34 7.16
N LEU A 78 22.67 -0.05 7.30
CA LEU A 78 21.70 1.04 7.33
C LEU A 78 21.59 1.67 5.94
N ASP A 79 20.36 1.76 5.43
CA ASP A 79 20.05 2.51 4.22
C ASP A 79 19.89 4.00 4.56
N ALA A 80 21.03 4.64 4.83
CA ALA A 80 21.15 6.06 5.09
C ALA A 80 22.55 6.57 4.68
N CYS A 81 22.72 7.89 4.74
CA CYS A 81 24.02 8.52 4.56
C CYS A 81 24.09 9.80 5.38
N GLY A 82 25.31 10.18 5.76
CA GLY A 82 25.61 11.45 6.41
C GLY A 82 25.59 11.40 7.93
N HIS A 83 25.50 10.22 8.54
CA HIS A 83 25.59 10.06 9.99
C HIS A 83 27.04 9.96 10.45
N GLU A 84 27.31 10.40 11.68
CA GLU A 84 28.63 10.30 12.29
C GLU A 84 28.82 8.98 13.03
N GLN A 85 30.05 8.46 13.03
CA GLN A 85 30.38 7.27 13.81
C GLN A 85 30.18 7.54 15.30
N GLY A 86 29.44 6.66 15.98
CA GLY A 86 29.05 6.78 17.38
C GLY A 86 27.75 7.54 17.61
N GLU A 87 27.12 8.07 16.56
CA GLU A 87 25.80 8.70 16.65
C GLU A 87 24.74 7.66 17.04
N THR A 88 23.85 8.03 17.97
CA THR A 88 22.68 7.21 18.31
C THR A 88 21.48 7.67 17.49
N ILE A 89 20.93 6.75 16.70
CA ILE A 89 19.79 7.00 15.81
C ILE A 89 18.68 5.99 16.10
N GLU A 90 17.46 6.31 15.69
CA GLU A 90 16.33 5.40 15.79
C GLU A 90 16.08 4.72 14.45
N ILE A 91 16.10 3.39 14.45
CA ILE A 91 15.92 2.56 13.26
C ILE A 91 14.63 1.76 13.35
N THR A 92 14.12 1.41 12.19
CA THR A 92 13.01 0.48 12.02
C THR A 92 13.52 -0.86 11.51
N LEU A 93 13.17 -1.92 12.22
CA LEU A 93 13.45 -3.28 11.79
C LEU A 93 12.40 -3.70 10.75
N GLY A 94 12.83 -3.84 9.49
CA GLY A 94 12.02 -4.38 8.41
C GLY A 94 12.12 -5.90 8.31
N ALA A 95 11.41 -6.49 7.35
CA ALA A 95 11.52 -7.93 7.05
C ALA A 95 12.80 -8.30 6.27
N GLY A 96 13.65 -7.31 5.94
CA GLY A 96 14.89 -7.49 5.18
C GLY A 96 16.15 -7.37 6.04
N GLU A 97 17.31 -7.64 5.43
CA GLU A 97 18.62 -7.56 6.07
C GLU A 97 19.09 -6.10 6.27
N THR A 98 18.58 -5.17 5.48
CA THR A 98 18.84 -3.73 5.58
C THR A 98 17.83 -3.04 6.50
N VAL A 99 18.33 -2.23 7.43
CA VAL A 99 17.50 -1.42 8.33
C VAL A 99 17.34 -0.01 7.79
N HIS A 100 16.22 0.64 8.12
CA HIS A 100 15.91 1.99 7.68
C HIS A 100 15.75 2.92 8.89
N LEU A 101 16.00 4.22 8.71
CA LEU A 101 15.70 5.22 9.74
C LEU A 101 14.19 5.23 10.05
N ALA A 102 13.86 5.32 11.34
CA ALA A 102 12.47 5.41 11.78
C ALA A 102 11.74 6.65 11.25
N GLN A 103 12.48 7.71 10.92
CA GLN A 103 11.93 8.91 10.28
C GLN A 103 11.87 8.79 8.75
N ALA A 104 12.73 7.98 8.11
CA ALA A 104 12.77 7.82 6.66
C ALA A 104 11.65 6.91 6.12
N THR A 105 11.09 6.03 6.96
CA THR A 105 9.87 5.25 6.63
C THR A 105 8.65 6.14 6.35
N SER A 106 8.70 7.43 6.69
CA SER A 106 7.64 8.41 6.42
C SER A 106 7.61 8.93 4.97
N GLY A 107 8.54 8.49 4.12
CA GLY A 107 8.51 8.75 2.68
C GLY A 107 7.31 8.09 2.02
N ALA A 108 6.13 8.71 2.15
CA ALA A 108 4.86 8.39 1.52
C ALA A 108 4.69 6.89 1.22
N THR A 109 4.62 6.07 2.27
CA THR A 109 3.97 4.76 2.16
C THR A 109 2.49 5.04 1.93
N LEU A 110 2.15 5.46 0.71
CA LEU A 110 0.78 5.61 0.26
C LEU A 110 0.17 4.23 0.45
N ASP A 111 -0.68 4.09 1.46
CA ASP A 111 -1.52 2.92 1.60
C ASP A 111 -2.33 2.85 0.30
N ALA A 112 -1.89 1.98 -0.62
CA ALA A 112 -2.46 1.87 -1.96
C ALA A 112 -3.80 1.12 -1.94
N ARG A 113 -4.17 0.54 -0.79
CA ARG A 113 -5.44 -0.17 -0.57
C ARG A 113 -6.67 0.66 -0.96
N PRO A 114 -6.87 1.91 -0.48
CA PRO A 114 -7.98 2.74 -0.90
C PRO A 114 -8.01 2.98 -2.42
N VAL A 115 -6.85 3.15 -3.06
CA VAL A 115 -6.77 3.34 -4.52
C VAL A 115 -7.19 2.09 -5.26
N GLY A 116 -6.74 0.91 -4.81
CA GLY A 116 -7.14 -0.38 -5.37
C GLY A 116 -8.65 -0.61 -5.31
N VAL A 117 -9.28 -0.28 -4.16
CA VAL A 117 -10.74 -0.39 -3.97
C VAL A 117 -11.49 0.52 -4.95
N VAL A 118 -11.06 1.77 -5.10
CA VAL A 118 -11.69 2.73 -6.02
C VAL A 118 -11.60 2.24 -7.46
N LEU A 119 -10.41 1.79 -7.89
CA LEU A 119 -10.21 1.25 -9.25
C LEU A 119 -11.05 -0.01 -9.50
N MET A 120 -11.20 -0.89 -8.51
CA MET A 120 -12.03 -2.09 -8.60
C MET A 120 -13.52 -1.74 -8.82
N VAL A 121 -14.02 -0.72 -8.12
CA VAL A 121 -15.39 -0.21 -8.32
C VAL A 121 -15.57 0.30 -9.74
N PHE A 122 -14.63 1.11 -10.24
CA PHE A 122 -14.69 1.62 -11.62
C PHE A 122 -14.59 0.51 -12.67
N ALA A 123 -13.74 -0.49 -12.45
CA ALA A 123 -13.63 -1.66 -13.33
C ALA A 123 -14.95 -2.44 -13.39
N GLY A 124 -15.62 -2.64 -12.26
CA GLY A 124 -16.95 -3.27 -12.19
C GLY A 124 -18.02 -2.49 -12.96
N MET A 125 -18.06 -1.16 -12.79
CA MET A 125 -18.98 -0.29 -13.54
C MET A 125 -18.70 -0.33 -15.05
N ALA A 126 -17.44 -0.28 -15.46
CA ALA A 126 -17.04 -0.34 -16.87
C ALA A 126 -17.41 -1.69 -17.50
N GLY A 127 -17.16 -2.81 -16.80
CA GLY A 127 -17.53 -4.15 -17.26
C GLY A 127 -19.03 -4.33 -17.44
N ALA A 128 -19.84 -3.84 -16.50
CA ALA A 128 -21.30 -3.87 -16.62
C ALA A 128 -21.81 -3.03 -17.80
N GLY A 129 -21.22 -1.84 -18.00
CA GLY A 129 -21.51 -1.00 -19.17
C GLY A 129 -21.16 -1.70 -20.49
N PHE A 130 -20.01 -2.35 -20.55
CA PHE A 130 -19.58 -3.11 -21.73
C PHE A 130 -20.52 -4.30 -22.03
N ALA A 131 -20.92 -5.06 -21.00
CA ALA A 131 -21.84 -6.18 -21.16
C ALA A 131 -23.21 -5.76 -21.71
N GLU A 132 -23.73 -4.61 -21.28
CA GLU A 132 -24.99 -4.05 -21.78
C GLU A 132 -24.87 -3.61 -23.24
N LEU A 133 -23.77 -2.96 -23.63
CA LEU A 133 -23.50 -2.60 -25.03
C LEU A 133 -23.35 -3.85 -25.90
N TYR A 134 -22.65 -4.88 -25.40
CA TYR A 134 -22.49 -6.14 -26.11
C TYR A 134 -23.83 -6.86 -26.32
N ARG A 135 -24.66 -6.96 -25.28
CA ARG A 135 -26.02 -7.54 -25.39
C ARG A 135 -26.91 -6.80 -26.40
N ARG A 136 -26.74 -5.48 -26.53
CA ARG A 136 -27.49 -4.68 -27.52
C ARG A 136 -26.98 -4.85 -28.95
N ARG A 137 -25.71 -5.21 -29.12
CA ARG A 137 -25.08 -5.44 -30.42
C ARG A 137 -25.08 -6.89 -30.87
N ALA A 138 -25.19 -7.85 -29.95
CA ALA A 138 -25.26 -9.26 -30.28
C ALA A 138 -26.58 -9.54 -31.03
N PRO A 139 -26.53 -9.92 -32.32
CA PRO A 139 -27.71 -10.46 -32.98
C PRO A 139 -28.09 -11.77 -32.27
N ALA A 140 -29.39 -11.96 -32.05
CA ALA A 140 -29.93 -13.20 -31.48
C ALA A 140 -29.55 -14.43 -32.31
#